data_AF-A0A0N4VQI3-F1
#
_entry.id   AF-A0A0N4VQI3-F1
#
_cell.length_a   1.000
_cell.length_b   1.000
_cell.length_c   1.000
_cell.angle_alpha   90.00
_cell.angle_beta   90.00
_cell.angle_gamma   90.00
#
_symmetry.space_group_name_H-M   'P 1'
#
loop_
_entity.id
_entity.type
_entity.pdbx_description
1 polymer ?
#
loop_
_entity_poly.entity_id
_entity_poly.type
_entity_poly.pdbx_seq_one_letter_code
_entity_poly.pdbx_strand_id
1 'polypeptide(L)' 'MVKLKTAIAKLTMTYTEIDYTNFLPADSYPIQCWVPAQFTDAWEQYTENYCWVENTYYLPITRIHFPMYPERQE' A
#
# COMPACT_ATOMS: atom_id res chain seq x y z
N MET A 1 10.32 9.30 -46.96
CA MET A 1 9.19 8.61 -46.29
C MET A 1 9.53 7.99 -44.92
N VAL A 2 10.79 7.92 -44.48
CA VAL A 2 11.18 7.31 -43.18
C VAL A 2 11.02 8.26 -41.98
N LYS A 3 11.20 9.57 -42.17
CA LYS A 3 11.17 10.55 -41.05
C LYS A 3 9.79 10.76 -40.39
N LEU A 4 8.69 10.43 -41.08
CA LEU A 4 7.33 10.57 -40.55
C LEU A 4 6.98 9.43 -39.57
N LYS A 5 7.41 8.19 -39.88
CA LYS A 5 7.18 7.04 -39.00
C LYS A 5 8.00 7.13 -37.70
N THR A 6 9.23 7.67 -37.75
CA THR A 6 10.09 7.84 -36.56
C THR A 6 9.57 8.92 -35.60
N ALA A 7 8.90 9.96 -36.11
CA ALA A 7 8.31 11.02 -35.27
C ALA A 7 7.04 10.55 -34.56
N ILE A 8 6.19 9.77 -35.24
CA ILE A 8 4.99 9.16 -34.65
C ILE A 8 5.38 8.19 -33.51
N ALA A 9 6.41 7.36 -33.71
CA ALA A 9 6.89 6.43 -32.66
C ALA A 9 7.44 7.14 -31.40
N LYS A 10 8.13 8.28 -31.56
CA LYS A 10 8.61 9.09 -30.43
C LYS A 10 7.46 9.71 -29.64
N LEU A 11 6.43 10.22 -30.32
CA LEU A 11 5.24 10.79 -29.68
C LEU A 11 4.40 9.72 -28.97
N THR A 12 4.27 8.50 -29.53
CA THR A 12 3.59 7.38 -28.86
C THR A 12 4.37 6.88 -27.64
N MET A 13 5.71 6.88 -27.67
CA MET A 13 6.54 6.52 -26.51
C MET A 13 6.40 7.51 -25.35
N THR A 14 6.23 8.81 -25.62
CA THR A 14 6.07 9.82 -24.56
C THR A 14 4.63 9.98 -24.06
N TYR A 15 3.63 9.40 -24.74
CA TYR A 15 2.21 9.51 -24.38
C TYR A 15 1.62 8.23 -23.76
N THR A 16 2.39 7.14 -23.71
CA THR A 16 1.94 5.86 -23.13
C THR A 16 2.44 5.58 -21.72
N GLU A 17 2.98 6.59 -21.02
CA GLU A 17 3.42 6.46 -19.63
C GLU A 17 2.57 7.36 -18.70
N ILE A 18 1.28 7.09 -18.60
CA ILE A 18 0.78 6.81 -17.25
C ILE A 18 0.81 5.30 -17.16
N ASP A 19 1.98 4.78 -16.80
CA ASP A 19 2.14 3.36 -16.63
C ASP A 19 1.47 2.94 -15.31
N TYR A 20 0.15 2.77 -15.35
CA TYR A 20 -0.63 2.21 -14.25
C TYR A 20 -0.21 0.77 -13.92
N THR A 21 0.60 0.12 -14.78
CA THR A 21 1.11 -1.24 -14.51
C THR A 21 2.31 -1.23 -13.56
N ASN A 22 2.94 -0.08 -13.34
CA ASN A 22 4.06 0.10 -12.40
C ASN A 22 3.75 1.01 -11.21
N PHE A 23 2.52 1.56 -11.10
CA PHE A 23 2.10 2.30 -9.90
C PHE A 23 1.74 1.37 -8.71
N LEU A 24 1.63 0.05 -8.93
CA LEU A 24 1.25 -0.90 -7.90
C LEU A 24 2.19 -2.11 -7.82
N PRO A 25 3.44 -1.97 -7.37
CA PRO A 25 4.10 -3.05 -6.63
C PRO A 25 3.87 -2.77 -5.14
N ALA A 26 2.62 -2.78 -4.71
CA ALA A 26 2.29 -2.49 -3.32
C ALA A 26 1.03 -3.26 -2.98
N ASP A 27 1.23 -4.39 -2.31
CA ASP A 27 0.36 -4.84 -1.24
C ASP A 27 -1.11 -5.00 -1.64
N SER A 28 -1.44 -6.18 -2.18
CA SER A 28 -2.79 -6.57 -2.61
C SER A 28 -3.79 -6.76 -1.46
N TYR A 29 -3.69 -5.97 -0.38
CA TYR A 29 -4.46 -6.10 0.85
C TYR A 29 -5.27 -4.83 1.09
N PRO A 30 -6.49 -4.95 1.64
CA PRO A 30 -7.39 -3.82 1.82
C PRO A 30 -6.90 -2.80 2.86
N ILE A 31 -5.88 -3.14 3.67
CA ILE A 31 -5.31 -2.30 4.71
C ILE A 31 -3.79 -2.45 4.75
N GLN A 32 -3.09 -1.31 4.91
CA GLN A 32 -1.65 -1.25 5.16
C GLN A 32 -1.40 -1.00 6.65
N CYS A 33 -0.78 -1.97 7.32
CA CYS A 33 -0.49 -1.89 8.75
C CYS A 33 0.96 -1.43 8.98
N TRP A 34 1.15 -0.54 9.96
CA TRP A 34 2.50 -0.14 10.36
C TRP A 34 3.16 -1.30 11.10
N VAL A 35 4.13 -1.92 10.44
CA VAL A 35 4.94 -3.02 10.97
C VAL A 35 6.36 -2.55 11.32
N PRO A 36 7.05 -3.25 12.23
CA PRO A 36 8.45 -2.99 12.51
C PRO A 36 9.34 -3.27 11.30
N ALA A 37 10.41 -2.48 11.11
CA ALA A 37 11.32 -2.63 9.98
C ALA A 37 12.10 -3.96 9.94
N GLN A 38 12.09 -4.73 11.03
CA GLN A 38 12.69 -6.07 11.09
C GLN A 38 11.77 -7.18 10.58
N PHE A 39 10.51 -6.88 10.23
CA PHE A 39 9.60 -7.89 9.72
C PHE A 39 10.00 -8.28 8.30
N THR A 40 9.84 -9.57 8.00
CA THR A 40 9.96 -10.04 6.62
C THR A 40 8.64 -9.80 5.91
N ASP A 41 8.66 -9.75 4.59
CA ASP A 41 7.48 -9.60 3.74
C ASP A 41 6.32 -10.55 4.16
N ALA A 42 6.62 -11.81 4.48
CA ALA A 42 5.61 -12.76 4.95
C ALA A 42 4.92 -12.35 6.27
N TRP A 43 5.64 -11.69 7.18
CA TRP A 43 5.07 -11.18 8.42
C TRP A 43 4.23 -9.92 8.20
N GLU A 44 4.57 -9.12 7.18
CA GLU A 44 3.76 -7.97 6.77
C GLU A 44 2.39 -8.44 6.28
N GLN A 45 2.37 -9.40 5.35
CA GLN A 45 1.14 -10.02 4.83
C GLN A 45 0.29 -10.67 5.93
N TYR A 46 0.91 -11.34 6.90
CA TYR A 46 0.20 -11.90 8.05
C TYR A 46 -0.43 -10.80 8.91
N THR A 47 0.31 -9.75 9.19
CA THR A 47 -0.13 -8.65 10.04
C THR A 47 -1.27 -7.87 9.40
N GLU A 48 -1.21 -7.63 8.09
CA GLU A 48 -2.27 -6.96 7.33
C GLU A 48 -3.58 -7.76 7.35
N ASN A 49 -3.52 -9.08 7.14
CA ASN A 49 -4.68 -9.95 7.25
C ASN A 49 -5.25 -9.96 8.67
N TYR A 50 -4.38 -9.96 9.69
CA TYR A 50 -4.80 -9.91 11.08
C TYR A 50 -5.50 -8.58 11.40
N CYS A 51 -4.92 -7.44 10.98
CA CYS A 51 -5.52 -6.12 11.10
C CYS A 51 -6.88 -6.01 10.40
N TRP A 52 -7.08 -6.74 9.30
CA TRP A 52 -8.33 -6.73 8.55
C TRP A 52 -9.45 -7.52 9.25
N VAL A 53 -9.12 -8.66 9.85
CA VAL A 53 -10.09 -9.53 10.54
C VAL A 53 -10.47 -8.99 11.92
N GLU A 54 -9.52 -8.35 12.60
CA GLU A 54 -9.69 -7.81 13.95
C GLU A 54 -10.26 -6.38 13.93
N ASN A 55 -11.12 -6.04 14.90
CA ASN A 55 -11.65 -4.69 15.00
C ASN A 55 -10.56 -3.69 15.40
N THR A 56 -10.37 -2.67 14.56
CA THR A 56 -9.49 -1.53 14.85
C THR A 56 -10.30 -0.34 15.37
N TYR A 57 -9.70 0.51 16.21
CA TYR A 57 -10.33 1.69 16.75
C TYR A 57 -9.46 2.93 16.52
N TYR A 58 -10.11 4.07 16.27
CA TYR A 58 -9.41 5.34 16.07
C TYR A 58 -9.06 5.98 17.41
N LEU A 59 -7.77 6.25 17.62
CA LEU A 59 -7.28 7.05 18.74
C LEU A 59 -6.84 8.43 18.26
N PRO A 60 -7.41 9.53 18.81
CA PRO A 60 -6.94 10.87 18.49
C PRO A 60 -5.56 11.10 19.10
N ILE A 61 -4.61 11.56 18.27
CA ILE A 61 -3.20 11.81 18.65
C ILE A 61 -3.08 12.85 19.77
N THR A 62 -4.10 13.69 19.97
CA THR A 62 -4.15 14.68 21.06
C THR A 62 -4.30 14.06 22.45
N ARG A 63 -4.71 12.78 22.55
CA ARG A 63 -4.79 12.05 23.80
C ARG A 63 -3.51 11.22 23.98
N ILE A 64 -2.55 11.78 24.71
CA ILE A 64 -1.29 11.10 25.09
C ILE A 64 -1.53 9.98 26.12
N HIS A 65 -2.74 9.86 26.64
CA HIS A 65 -3.15 8.79 27.53
C HIS A 65 -3.71 7.63 26.70
N PHE A 66 -2.88 6.62 26.47
CA PHE A 66 -3.35 5.34 25.94
C PHE A 66 -4.25 4.69 26.98
N PRO A 67 -5.52 4.37 26.64
CA PRO A 67 -6.33 3.55 27.53
C PRO A 67 -5.61 2.22 27.75
N MET A 68 -5.57 1.73 28.99
CA MET A 68 -5.19 0.34 29.25
C MET A 68 -6.04 -0.55 28.34
N TYR A 69 -5.39 -1.40 27.54
CA TYR A 69 -6.06 -2.22 26.55
C TYR A 69 -7.24 -2.98 27.20
N PRO A 70 -8.44 -2.95 26.60
CA PRO A 70 -9.47 -3.89 27.00
C PRO A 70 -8.94 -5.29 26.72
N GLU A 71 -9.02 -6.16 27.71
CA GLU A 71 -8.73 -7.59 27.55
C GLU A 71 -9.62 -8.11 26.41
N ARG A 72 -9.02 -8.82 25.45
CA ARG A 72 -9.78 -9.46 24.37
C ARG A 72 -10.67 -10.51 25.03
N GLN A 73 -11.95 -10.19 25.20
CA GLN A 73 -12.95 -11.12 25.70
C GLN A 73 -13.22 -12.14 24.59
N GLU A 74 -12.67 -13.35 24.75
CA GLU A 74 -13.07 -14.53 23.96
C GLU A 74 -14.52 -14.94 24.27
#